data_AF-A0A7H8Q275-F1
#
_entry.id   AF-A0A7H8Q275-F1
#
_cell.length_a   1.000
_cell.length_b   1.000
_cell.length_c   1.000
_cell.angle_alpha   90.00
_cell.angle_beta   90.00
_cell.angle_gamma   90.00
#
_symmetry.space_group_name_H-M   'P 1'
#
loop_
_entity.id
_entity.type
_entity.pdbx_description
1 polymer ?
#
loop_
_entity_poly.entity_id
_entity_poly.type
_entity_poly.pdbx_seq_one_letter_code
_entity_poly.pdbx_strand_id
1 'polypeptide(L)'
;MSTNASASTPEVPPGSGWDASKPVADRSGLSQTELDKIDPLSVARPRAVGWELVLFIATFGLYFSYYLYRLTKDCRTINREPVSPGWWILTPYFLLAQFFAYPRLLRLLENAETRCQLPPAWGGWKRAWLIGMWLVTLLINIADKVPNSDQWFVAVFFVGTVLFSVLHTRVNRIRSAYWEQLSENSIPARRFHAIEWVISVVCLPVATILLCVLLFYTQLFGGNQLQQLNNGDIASQEGHPFSIEVKGDHWARVEIGSHSDGTALMELEGANTDAYFVVFPHGKESSLDQISAFRTEEASAEFMQTSCKENREFLDGGDHTGSQIMASLTCEGSLLGNKVLVTSRSIETDQGIYELYGQLIATKADFAHSLADYQSTEKGFRPL
;
A
#
# COMPACT_ATOMS: atom_id res chain seq x y z
N MET A 1 -43.18 -64.65 -38.75
CA MET A 1 -43.11 -64.18 -37.35
C MET A 1 -41.70 -64.45 -36.84
N SER A 2 -41.01 -63.36 -36.51
CA SER A 2 -39.76 -63.19 -35.75
C SER A 2 -38.62 -64.23 -35.86
N THR A 3 -37.55 -63.80 -36.53
CA THR A 3 -36.16 -64.26 -36.31
C THR A 3 -35.47 -63.29 -35.34
N ASN A 4 -35.06 -63.76 -34.16
CA ASN A 4 -34.25 -62.99 -33.22
C ASN A 4 -32.78 -63.35 -33.36
N ALA A 5 -31.94 -62.33 -33.54
CA ALA A 5 -30.50 -62.42 -33.61
C ALA A 5 -29.87 -62.32 -32.21
N SER A 6 -28.85 -63.15 -31.99
CA SER A 6 -27.95 -63.15 -30.84
C SER A 6 -27.13 -61.86 -30.75
N ALA A 7 -26.98 -61.33 -29.54
CA ALA A 7 -25.83 -60.52 -29.15
C ALA A 7 -25.38 -60.96 -27.75
N SER A 8 -24.06 -61.16 -27.63
CA SER A 8 -23.34 -61.74 -26.51
C SER A 8 -23.07 -60.75 -25.38
N THR A 9 -23.23 -61.20 -24.14
CA THR A 9 -22.70 -60.55 -22.92
C THR A 9 -21.63 -61.45 -22.29
N PRO A 10 -20.45 -60.92 -21.90
CA PRO A 10 -19.39 -61.71 -21.27
C PRO A 10 -19.71 -62.07 -19.81
N GLU A 11 -19.23 -63.25 -19.42
CA GLU A 11 -19.27 -63.81 -18.06
C GLU A 11 -18.59 -62.90 -17.03
N VAL A 12 -19.24 -62.75 -15.87
CA VAL A 12 -18.64 -62.22 -14.64
C VAL A 12 -18.22 -63.43 -13.78
N PRO A 13 -16.93 -63.64 -13.49
CA PRO A 13 -16.53 -64.62 -12.49
C PRO A 13 -16.58 -64.03 -11.07
N PRO A 14 -16.90 -64.85 -10.05
CA PRO A 14 -17.19 -64.40 -8.69
C PRO A 14 -15.92 -64.23 -7.87
N GLY A 15 -15.94 -63.28 -6.93
CA GLY A 15 -14.99 -63.23 -5.80
C GLY A 15 -14.39 -61.85 -5.54
N SER A 16 -15.03 -61.05 -4.70
CA SER A 16 -14.40 -59.94 -3.98
C SER A 16 -14.43 -60.22 -2.48
N GLY A 17 -13.68 -61.23 -2.06
CA GLY A 17 -13.22 -61.32 -0.68
C GLY A 17 -12.30 -60.13 -0.40
N TRP A 18 -12.63 -59.36 0.64
CA TRP A 18 -11.73 -58.35 1.20
C TRP A 18 -10.50 -59.03 1.80
N ASP A 19 -9.42 -59.11 1.04
CA ASP A 19 -8.10 -59.48 1.55
C ASP A 19 -7.49 -58.28 2.29
N ALA A 20 -7.55 -58.30 3.63
CA ALA A 20 -6.98 -57.30 4.53
C ALA A 20 -5.44 -57.35 4.65
N SER A 21 -4.75 -57.99 3.70
CA SER A 21 -3.31 -58.26 3.75
C SER A 21 -2.52 -57.69 2.57
N LYS A 22 -3.14 -56.90 1.68
CA LYS A 22 -2.39 -56.14 0.67
C LYS A 22 -1.89 -54.81 1.27
N PRO A 23 -0.56 -54.56 1.29
CA PRO A 23 -0.05 -53.25 1.64
C PRO A 23 -0.57 -52.24 0.62
N VAL A 24 -1.21 -51.19 1.10
CA VAL A 24 -1.61 -50.03 0.30
C VAL A 24 -0.34 -49.42 -0.29
N ALA A 25 -0.16 -49.62 -1.59
CA ALA A 25 0.94 -49.05 -2.34
C ALA A 25 0.80 -47.51 -2.41
N ASP A 26 1.87 -46.85 -1.99
CA ASP A 26 2.45 -45.65 -2.62
C ASP A 26 1.71 -44.31 -2.46
N ARG A 27 1.89 -43.66 -1.30
CA ARG A 27 2.03 -42.20 -1.27
C ARG A 27 3.47 -41.90 -1.68
N SER A 28 3.64 -41.23 -2.81
CA SER A 28 4.92 -40.81 -3.39
C SER A 28 5.86 -40.13 -2.37
N GLY A 29 6.63 -40.93 -1.66
CA GLY A 29 7.75 -40.49 -0.84
C GLY A 29 8.96 -40.19 -1.71
N LEU A 30 9.93 -39.44 -1.17
CA LEU A 30 11.24 -39.31 -1.81
C LEU A 30 11.87 -40.70 -1.99
N SER A 31 12.57 -40.91 -3.10
CA SER A 31 13.34 -42.14 -3.30
C SER A 31 14.44 -42.27 -2.25
N GLN A 32 14.87 -43.49 -1.91
CA GLN A 32 15.93 -43.73 -0.91
C GLN A 32 17.20 -42.91 -1.21
N THR A 33 17.55 -42.81 -2.49
CA THR A 33 18.69 -42.03 -3.00
C THR A 33 18.53 -40.50 -2.83
N GLU A 34 17.29 -40.00 -2.81
CA GLU A 34 17.00 -38.58 -2.53
C GLU A 34 16.96 -38.29 -1.03
N LEU A 35 16.51 -39.26 -0.22
CA LEU A 35 16.56 -39.19 1.24
C LEU A 35 18.01 -39.09 1.75
N ASP A 36 18.92 -39.90 1.19
CA ASP A 36 20.33 -39.90 1.57
C ASP A 36 21.08 -38.60 1.19
N LYS A 37 20.51 -37.80 0.26
CA LYS A 37 21.06 -36.49 -0.13
C LYS A 37 20.57 -35.35 0.76
N ILE A 38 19.58 -35.58 1.63
CA ILE A 38 19.04 -34.53 2.50
C ILE A 38 19.86 -34.47 3.78
N ASP A 39 20.66 -33.42 3.91
CA ASP A 39 21.39 -33.13 5.12
C ASP A 39 20.41 -32.77 6.27
N PRO A 40 20.32 -33.57 7.35
CA PRO A 40 19.45 -33.26 8.48
C PRO A 40 19.86 -31.97 9.21
N LEU A 41 21.14 -31.56 9.11
CA LEU A 41 21.64 -30.32 9.69
C LEU A 41 21.26 -29.08 8.86
N SER A 42 20.59 -29.26 7.72
CA SER A 42 20.12 -28.15 6.87
C SER A 42 18.93 -27.37 7.45
N VAL A 43 18.26 -27.90 8.47
CA VAL A 43 17.14 -27.23 9.16
C VAL A 43 17.64 -26.04 9.97
N ALA A 44 17.05 -24.86 9.76
CA ALA A 44 17.42 -23.68 10.53
C ALA A 44 17.19 -23.88 12.05
N ARG A 45 18.09 -23.36 12.88
CA ARG A 45 17.89 -23.32 14.35
C ARG A 45 16.76 -22.36 14.74
N PRO A 46 16.07 -22.60 15.87
CA PRO A 46 15.09 -21.66 16.39
C PRO A 46 15.74 -20.29 16.68
N ARG A 47 15.02 -19.21 16.37
CA ARG A 47 15.51 -17.82 16.51
C ARG A 47 14.53 -16.99 17.33
N ALA A 48 15.01 -15.89 17.92
CA ALA A 48 14.13 -14.99 18.64
C ALA A 48 13.14 -14.31 17.68
N VAL A 49 11.86 -14.27 18.07
CA VAL A 49 10.79 -13.66 17.27
C VAL A 49 11.10 -12.19 16.94
N GLY A 50 11.69 -11.46 17.89
CA GLY A 50 12.06 -10.06 17.70
C GLY A 50 12.99 -9.81 16.51
N TRP A 51 13.94 -10.71 16.22
CA TRP A 51 14.86 -10.53 15.10
C TRP A 51 14.14 -10.66 13.75
N GLU A 52 13.24 -11.64 13.64
CA GLU A 52 12.47 -11.89 12.44
C GLU A 52 11.44 -10.78 12.19
N LEU A 53 10.91 -10.22 13.27
CA LEU A 53 10.08 -9.02 13.23
C LEU A 53 10.84 -7.82 12.68
N VAL A 54 12.06 -7.57 13.17
CA VAL A 54 12.91 -6.51 12.64
C VAL A 54 13.15 -6.70 11.15
N LEU A 55 13.44 -7.92 10.70
CA LEU A 55 13.63 -8.21 9.26
C LEU A 55 12.35 -8.03 8.46
N PHE A 56 11.21 -8.47 8.97
CA PHE A 56 9.92 -8.30 8.32
C PHE A 56 9.58 -6.81 8.16
N ILE A 57 9.72 -6.02 9.23
CA ILE A 57 9.43 -4.59 9.23
C ILE A 57 10.42 -3.82 8.34
N ALA A 58 11.72 -4.05 8.54
CA ALA A 58 12.79 -3.37 7.79
C ALA A 58 12.79 -3.67 6.29
N THR A 59 12.07 -4.69 5.85
CA THR A 59 11.94 -5.03 4.42
C THR A 59 10.54 -4.77 3.88
N PHE A 60 9.67 -4.09 4.64
CA PHE A 60 8.25 -3.90 4.31
C PHE A 60 7.56 -5.20 3.90
N GLY A 61 7.87 -6.28 4.62
CA GLY A 61 7.31 -7.62 4.38
C GLY A 61 7.99 -8.42 3.27
N LEU A 62 8.94 -7.85 2.50
CA LEU A 62 9.63 -8.60 1.43
C LEU A 62 10.40 -9.81 1.97
N TYR A 63 10.92 -9.72 3.20
CA TYR A 63 11.57 -10.83 3.88
C TYR A 63 10.67 -12.06 4.01
N PHE A 64 9.35 -11.88 4.06
CA PHE A 64 8.40 -12.98 4.23
C PHE A 64 8.47 -14.00 3.08
N SER A 65 8.72 -13.55 1.85
CA SER A 65 8.97 -14.42 0.70
C SER A 65 10.17 -15.35 0.92
N TYR A 66 11.26 -14.77 1.38
CA TYR A 66 12.48 -15.52 1.69
C TYR A 66 12.28 -16.46 2.89
N TYR A 67 11.54 -16.01 3.89
CA TYR A 67 11.16 -16.79 5.05
C TYR A 67 10.36 -18.04 4.66
N LEU A 68 9.34 -17.90 3.79
CA LEU A 68 8.53 -19.04 3.31
C LEU A 68 9.36 -20.03 2.48
N TYR A 69 10.29 -19.54 1.65
CA TYR A 69 11.25 -20.40 0.96
C TYR A 69 12.06 -21.26 1.94
N ARG A 70 12.61 -20.64 3.00
CA ARG A 70 13.37 -21.40 4.01
C ARG A 70 12.49 -22.35 4.81
N LEU A 71 11.32 -21.90 5.22
CA LEU A 71 10.38 -22.72 5.98
C LEU A 71 10.00 -23.98 5.22
N THR A 72 9.76 -23.86 3.92
CA THR A 72 9.37 -25.01 3.09
C THR A 72 10.54 -25.94 2.80
N LYS A 73 11.76 -25.41 2.73
CA LYS A 73 12.99 -26.22 2.74
C LYS A 73 13.14 -26.99 4.06
N ASP A 74 12.92 -26.35 5.20
CA ASP A 74 12.95 -27.02 6.51
C ASP A 74 11.89 -28.12 6.60
N CYS A 75 10.64 -27.84 6.20
CA CYS A 75 9.57 -28.83 6.18
C CYS A 75 9.87 -30.01 5.24
N ARG A 76 10.52 -29.78 4.10
CA ARG A 76 11.00 -30.86 3.22
C ARG A 76 11.97 -31.78 3.95
N THR A 77 12.93 -31.21 4.67
CA THR A 77 13.92 -31.97 5.44
C THR A 77 13.28 -32.75 6.59
N ILE A 78 12.39 -32.10 7.36
CA ILE A 78 11.73 -32.71 8.54
C ILE A 78 10.73 -33.80 8.11
N ASN A 79 9.87 -33.53 7.12
CA ASN A 79 8.80 -34.46 6.72
C ASN A 79 9.27 -35.55 5.76
N ARG A 80 10.43 -35.35 5.09
CA ARG A 80 10.93 -36.19 4.01
C ARG A 80 9.95 -36.31 2.84
N GLU A 81 9.28 -35.19 2.53
CA GLU A 81 8.30 -35.09 1.44
C GLU A 81 8.85 -34.22 0.28
N PRO A 82 8.54 -34.55 -0.99
CA PRO A 82 8.93 -33.74 -2.13
C PRO A 82 8.15 -32.42 -2.16
N VAL A 83 8.79 -31.36 -1.66
CA VAL A 83 8.28 -29.98 -1.72
C VAL A 83 9.29 -29.12 -2.48
N SER A 84 8.80 -28.30 -3.42
CA SER A 84 9.59 -27.35 -4.19
C SER A 84 9.57 -25.98 -3.51
N PRO A 85 10.66 -25.54 -2.86
CA PRO A 85 10.66 -24.30 -2.08
C PRO A 85 10.56 -23.02 -2.94
N GLY A 86 10.99 -23.07 -4.20
CA GLY A 86 11.02 -21.91 -5.11
C GLY A 86 9.65 -21.25 -5.33
N TRP A 87 8.57 -22.05 -5.40
CA TRP A 87 7.20 -21.54 -5.60
C TRP A 87 6.70 -20.66 -4.45
N TRP A 88 7.33 -20.75 -3.29
CA TRP A 88 6.90 -20.03 -2.08
C TRP A 88 7.39 -18.58 -2.01
N ILE A 89 8.39 -18.22 -2.81
CA ILE A 89 8.93 -16.85 -2.87
C ILE A 89 7.84 -15.86 -3.33
N LEU A 90 7.03 -16.27 -4.30
CA LEU A 90 6.01 -15.41 -4.88
C LEU A 90 4.67 -15.45 -4.15
N THR A 91 4.45 -16.47 -3.29
CA THR A 91 3.16 -16.69 -2.63
C THR A 91 2.61 -15.48 -1.86
N PRO A 92 3.41 -14.68 -1.14
CA PRO A 92 2.91 -13.50 -0.45
C PRO A 92 2.25 -12.45 -1.34
N TYR A 93 2.63 -12.35 -2.62
CA TYR A 93 2.15 -11.30 -3.52
C TYR A 93 0.97 -11.74 -4.40
N PHE A 94 0.78 -13.05 -4.59
CA PHE A 94 -0.28 -13.58 -5.44
C PHE A 94 -1.45 -14.11 -4.61
N LEU A 95 -2.51 -13.32 -4.47
CA LEU A 95 -3.71 -13.66 -3.69
C LEU A 95 -4.29 -15.04 -4.06
N LEU A 96 -4.36 -15.37 -5.35
CA LEU A 96 -4.86 -16.66 -5.82
C LEU A 96 -3.94 -17.83 -5.41
N ALA A 97 -2.63 -17.63 -5.40
CA ALA A 97 -1.67 -18.65 -4.99
C ALA A 97 -1.84 -19.00 -3.51
N GLN A 98 -2.23 -18.04 -2.66
CA GLN A 98 -2.40 -18.23 -1.23
C GLN A 98 -3.50 -19.23 -0.87
N PHE A 99 -4.59 -19.29 -1.65
CA PHE A 99 -5.67 -20.25 -1.44
C PHE A 99 -5.20 -21.71 -1.50
N PHE A 100 -4.15 -22.00 -2.27
CA PHE A 100 -3.60 -23.35 -2.38
C PHE A 100 -2.35 -23.51 -1.52
N ALA A 101 -1.48 -22.50 -1.50
CA ALA A 101 -0.20 -22.54 -0.81
C ALA A 101 -0.37 -22.58 0.71
N TYR A 102 -1.13 -21.66 1.33
CA TYR A 102 -1.20 -21.63 2.79
C TYR A 102 -1.87 -22.86 3.42
N PRO A 103 -2.96 -23.43 2.87
CA PRO A 103 -3.48 -24.70 3.37
C PRO A 103 -2.46 -25.84 3.27
N ARG A 104 -1.68 -25.89 2.17
CA ARG A 104 -0.58 -26.85 2.00
C ARG A 104 0.52 -26.61 3.03
N LEU A 105 0.88 -25.36 3.32
CA LEU A 105 1.88 -25.01 4.33
C LEU A 105 1.48 -25.54 5.71
N LEU A 106 0.22 -25.32 6.08
CA LEU A 106 -0.28 -25.72 7.39
C LEU A 106 -0.33 -27.25 7.53
N ARG A 107 -0.62 -27.99 6.45
CA ARG A 107 -0.47 -29.46 6.44
C ARG A 107 0.98 -29.89 6.60
N LEU A 108 1.92 -29.23 5.93
CA LEU A 108 3.35 -29.51 6.10
C LEU A 108 3.80 -29.25 7.55
N LEU A 109 3.30 -28.19 8.19
CA LEU A 109 3.58 -27.91 9.59
C LEU A 109 2.95 -28.95 10.54
N GLU A 110 1.73 -29.41 10.26
CA GLU A 110 1.08 -30.48 11.03
C GLU A 110 1.83 -31.82 10.91
N ASN A 111 2.31 -32.16 9.71
CA ASN A 111 3.15 -33.33 9.48
C ASN A 111 4.47 -33.21 10.26
N ALA A 112 5.07 -32.01 10.29
CA ALA A 112 6.32 -31.75 11.01
C ALA A 112 6.14 -31.83 12.53
N GLU A 113 5.02 -31.29 13.05
CA GLU A 113 4.63 -31.44 14.46
C GLU A 113 4.48 -32.91 14.84
N THR A 114 3.81 -33.70 13.98
CA THR A 114 3.62 -35.14 14.20
C THR A 114 4.94 -35.90 14.21
N ARG A 115 5.87 -35.58 13.29
CA ARG A 115 7.22 -36.16 13.23
C ARG A 115 8.05 -35.80 14.47
N CYS A 116 7.90 -34.58 14.98
CA CYS A 116 8.59 -34.09 16.18
C CYS A 116 7.85 -34.44 17.48
N GLN A 117 6.79 -35.27 17.44
CA GLN A 117 5.98 -35.68 18.60
C GLN A 117 5.37 -34.49 19.40
N LEU A 118 5.06 -33.39 18.71
CA LEU A 118 4.47 -32.20 19.32
C LEU A 118 2.93 -32.26 19.28
N PRO A 119 2.23 -31.78 20.34
CA PRO A 119 0.77 -31.67 20.27
C PRO A 119 0.35 -30.60 19.26
N PRO A 120 -0.77 -30.80 18.54
CA PRO A 120 -1.23 -29.92 17.47
C PRO A 120 -1.48 -28.50 18.00
N ALA A 121 -0.82 -27.50 17.40
CA ALA A 121 -0.77 -26.16 17.97
C ALA A 121 -2.03 -25.31 17.72
N TRP A 122 -2.67 -25.44 16.56
CA TRP A 122 -3.58 -24.39 16.05
C TRP A 122 -5.05 -24.78 15.88
N GLY A 123 -5.45 -26.04 15.98
CA GLY A 123 -6.87 -26.47 15.93
C GLY A 123 -7.77 -25.61 15.02
N GLY A 124 -8.75 -24.92 15.60
CA GLY A 124 -9.65 -23.99 14.90
C GLY A 124 -9.04 -22.64 14.48
N TRP A 125 -7.98 -22.18 15.16
CA TRP A 125 -7.25 -20.94 14.82
C TRP A 125 -6.55 -21.00 13.46
N LYS A 126 -6.36 -22.20 12.90
CA LYS A 126 -5.88 -22.41 11.53
C LYS A 126 -6.70 -21.61 10.51
N ARG A 127 -8.03 -21.59 10.65
CA ARG A 127 -8.92 -20.87 9.72
C ARG A 127 -8.79 -19.36 9.90
N ALA A 128 -8.73 -18.89 11.15
CA ALA A 128 -8.56 -17.47 11.46
C ALA A 128 -7.24 -16.92 10.88
N TRP A 129 -6.14 -17.68 11.00
CA TRP A 129 -4.85 -17.28 10.42
C TRP A 129 -4.90 -17.23 8.89
N LEU A 130 -5.52 -18.23 8.24
CA LEU A 130 -5.70 -18.24 6.77
C LEU A 130 -6.50 -17.03 6.28
N ILE A 131 -7.65 -16.77 6.91
CA ILE A 131 -8.51 -15.64 6.58
C ILE A 131 -7.75 -14.32 6.81
N GLY A 132 -7.05 -14.20 7.93
CA GLY A 132 -6.25 -13.02 8.25
C GLY A 132 -5.17 -12.74 7.20
N MET A 133 -4.36 -13.74 6.84
CA MET A 133 -3.30 -13.57 5.84
C MET A 133 -3.87 -13.20 4.46
N TRP A 134 -5.00 -13.81 4.11
CA TRP A 134 -5.70 -13.51 2.86
C TRP A 134 -6.27 -12.08 2.86
N LEU A 135 -6.92 -11.66 3.94
CA LEU A 135 -7.46 -10.30 4.11
C LEU A 135 -6.35 -9.25 4.03
N VAL A 136 -5.22 -9.46 4.72
CA VAL A 136 -4.07 -8.55 4.64
C VAL A 136 -3.58 -8.42 3.21
N THR A 137 -3.44 -9.55 2.50
CA THR A 137 -2.99 -9.53 1.10
C THR A 137 -4.01 -8.85 0.18
N LEU A 138 -5.30 -9.12 0.38
CA LEU A 138 -6.37 -8.49 -0.38
C LEU A 138 -6.36 -6.97 -0.20
N LEU A 139 -6.31 -6.51 1.06
CA LEU A 139 -6.30 -5.09 1.39
C LEU A 139 -5.08 -4.39 0.79
N ILE A 140 -3.89 -4.99 0.88
CA ILE A 140 -2.69 -4.44 0.21
C ILE A 140 -2.88 -4.36 -1.32
N ASN A 141 -3.51 -5.36 -1.95
CA ASN A 141 -3.71 -5.38 -3.40
C ASN A 141 -4.76 -4.39 -3.90
N ILE A 142 -5.69 -3.95 -3.06
CA ILE A 142 -6.73 -2.97 -3.44
C ILE A 142 -6.43 -1.56 -2.92
N ALA A 143 -5.35 -1.37 -2.16
CA ALA A 143 -5.03 -0.09 -1.53
C ALA A 143 -4.91 1.05 -2.55
N ASP A 144 -4.38 0.78 -3.74
CA ASP A 144 -4.27 1.76 -4.82
C ASP A 144 -5.61 2.14 -5.47
N LYS A 145 -6.70 1.42 -5.14
CA LYS A 145 -8.07 1.65 -5.66
C LYS A 145 -9.02 2.26 -4.64
N VAL A 146 -8.64 2.30 -3.37
CA VAL A 146 -9.51 2.74 -2.28
C VAL A 146 -9.06 4.13 -1.81
N PRO A 147 -9.96 5.14 -1.80
CA PRO A 147 -9.67 6.47 -1.25
C PRO A 147 -9.20 6.36 0.21
N ASN A 148 -8.29 7.24 0.62
CA ASN A 148 -7.74 7.29 1.99
C ASN A 148 -7.10 5.97 2.45
N SER A 149 -6.48 5.23 1.51
CA SER A 149 -5.86 3.94 1.83
C SER A 149 -4.64 4.05 2.72
N ASP A 150 -3.92 5.16 2.64
CA ASP A 150 -2.83 5.56 3.53
C ASP A 150 -3.22 5.49 5.01
N GLN A 151 -4.43 5.92 5.38
CA GLN A 151 -4.91 5.96 6.77
C GLN A 151 -5.01 4.56 7.41
N TRP A 152 -5.35 3.52 6.64
CA TRP A 152 -5.50 2.16 7.15
C TRP A 152 -4.37 1.21 6.71
N PHE A 153 -3.55 1.58 5.73
CA PHE A 153 -2.45 0.76 5.22
C PHE A 153 -1.47 0.37 6.32
N VAL A 154 -1.13 1.32 7.19
CA VAL A 154 -0.24 1.10 8.35
C VAL A 154 -0.84 0.06 9.30
N ALA A 155 -2.14 0.14 9.59
CA ALA A 155 -2.83 -0.82 10.46
C ALA A 155 -2.81 -2.24 9.83
N VAL A 156 -3.07 -2.35 8.53
CA VAL A 156 -3.02 -3.63 7.79
C VAL A 156 -1.61 -4.23 7.82
N PHE A 157 -0.57 -3.41 7.69
CA PHE A 157 0.82 -3.84 7.81
C PHE A 157 1.13 -4.42 9.20
N PHE A 158 0.67 -3.78 10.28
CA PHE A 158 0.84 -4.30 11.64
C PHE A 158 0.04 -5.59 11.88
N VAL A 159 -1.17 -5.71 11.33
CA VAL A 159 -1.93 -6.98 11.36
C VAL A 159 -1.14 -8.10 10.66
N GLY A 160 -0.55 -7.81 9.49
CA GLY A 160 0.34 -8.74 8.79
C GLY A 160 1.56 -9.15 9.64
N THR A 161 2.14 -8.20 10.35
CA THR A 161 3.28 -8.41 11.27
C THR A 161 2.93 -9.35 12.43
N VAL A 162 1.74 -9.18 13.02
CA VAL A 162 1.22 -10.07 14.07
C VAL A 162 0.99 -11.48 13.53
N LEU A 163 0.36 -11.61 12.35
CA LEU A 163 0.12 -12.92 11.72
C LEU A 163 1.43 -13.65 11.38
N PHE A 164 2.43 -12.91 10.90
CA PHE A 164 3.78 -13.44 10.68
C PHE A 164 4.40 -13.94 11.99
N SER A 165 4.29 -13.16 13.08
CA SER A 165 4.82 -13.52 14.40
C SER A 165 4.19 -14.81 14.95
N VAL A 166 2.88 -14.95 14.78
CA VAL A 166 2.14 -16.17 15.15
C VAL A 166 2.69 -17.37 14.38
N LEU A 167 2.84 -17.26 13.06
CA LEU A 167 3.45 -18.32 12.25
C LEU A 167 4.86 -18.66 12.71
N HIS A 168 5.69 -17.65 12.93
CA HIS A 168 7.07 -17.84 13.33
C HIS A 168 7.21 -18.53 14.68
N THR A 169 6.35 -18.20 15.64
CA THR A 169 6.30 -18.86 16.95
C THR A 169 6.03 -20.36 16.82
N ARG A 170 5.08 -20.74 15.97
CA ARG A 170 4.78 -22.15 15.68
C ARG A 170 5.98 -22.85 15.02
N VAL A 171 6.60 -22.22 14.04
CA VAL A 171 7.77 -22.76 13.34
C VAL A 171 8.95 -22.97 14.31
N ASN A 172 9.21 -22.01 15.20
CA ASN A 172 10.27 -22.13 16.20
C ASN A 172 10.03 -23.27 17.16
N ARG A 173 8.79 -23.52 17.56
CA ARG A 173 8.44 -24.67 18.39
C ARG A 173 8.80 -25.99 17.70
N ILE A 174 8.50 -26.11 16.41
CA ILE A 174 8.88 -27.28 15.59
C ILE A 174 10.40 -27.40 15.47
N ARG A 175 11.09 -26.32 15.10
CA ARG A 175 12.55 -26.30 14.99
C ARG A 175 13.24 -26.66 16.31
N SER A 176 12.73 -26.18 17.43
CA SER A 176 13.29 -26.48 18.76
C SER A 176 13.19 -27.97 19.06
N ALA A 177 12.01 -28.57 18.89
CA ALA A 177 11.81 -30.01 19.10
C ALA A 177 12.65 -30.87 18.15
N TYR A 178 12.76 -30.47 16.88
CA TYR A 178 13.62 -31.16 15.91
C TYR A 178 15.09 -31.14 16.34
N TRP A 179 15.59 -29.98 16.78
CA TRP A 179 16.97 -29.84 17.24
C TRP A 179 17.22 -30.57 18.55
N GLU A 180 16.26 -30.63 19.47
CA GLU A 180 16.35 -31.45 20.69
C GLU A 180 16.56 -32.93 20.34
N GLN A 181 15.80 -33.46 19.38
CA GLN A 181 15.95 -34.84 18.88
C GLN A 181 17.30 -35.09 18.19
N LEU A 182 17.88 -34.07 17.55
CA LEU A 182 19.15 -34.18 16.81
C LEU A 182 20.38 -33.95 17.70
N SER A 183 20.21 -33.26 18.84
CA SER A 183 21.29 -32.74 19.68
C SER A 183 22.03 -33.76 20.56
N GLU A 184 21.78 -35.05 20.39
CA GLU A 184 22.56 -36.11 21.05
C GLU A 184 24.06 -36.07 20.64
N ASN A 185 24.41 -35.38 19.54
CA ASN A 185 25.79 -35.06 19.18
C ASN A 185 25.98 -33.55 18.95
N SER A 186 26.70 -32.92 19.88
CA SER A 186 26.95 -31.48 19.93
C SER A 186 27.86 -31.00 18.79
N ILE A 187 27.28 -30.40 17.74
CA ILE A 187 28.04 -29.60 16.77
C ILE A 187 27.54 -28.15 16.81
N PRO A 188 28.44 -27.15 16.99
CA PRO A 188 28.09 -25.75 16.86
C PRO A 188 28.02 -25.37 15.37
N ALA A 189 26.84 -25.06 14.85
CA ALA A 189 26.67 -24.56 13.48
C ALA A 189 26.02 -23.17 13.45
N ARG A 190 26.43 -22.37 12.45
CA ARG A 190 26.13 -20.94 12.24
C ARG A 190 24.65 -20.58 12.40
N ARG A 191 24.38 -19.56 13.22
CA ARG A 191 23.03 -18.99 13.46
C ARG A 191 22.51 -18.10 12.32
N PHE A 192 23.40 -17.58 11.46
CA PHE A 192 23.07 -16.60 10.43
C PHE A 192 23.65 -16.97 9.08
N HIS A 193 22.86 -16.75 8.03
CA HIS A 193 23.25 -16.93 6.64
C HIS A 193 23.66 -15.58 6.04
N ALA A 194 24.67 -15.56 5.18
CA ALA A 194 25.20 -14.32 4.57
C ALA A 194 24.13 -13.49 3.84
N ILE A 195 23.15 -14.14 3.18
CA ILE A 195 22.05 -13.46 2.48
C ILE A 195 21.19 -12.64 3.45
N GLU A 196 20.96 -13.13 4.67
CA GLU A 196 20.17 -12.37 5.67
C GLU A 196 20.92 -11.14 6.14
N TRP A 197 22.25 -11.20 6.23
CA TRP A 197 23.08 -10.02 6.52
C TRP A 197 23.03 -9.00 5.39
N VAL A 198 23.11 -9.44 4.13
CA VAL A 198 22.97 -8.54 2.97
C VAL A 198 21.60 -7.85 3.00
N ILE A 199 20.52 -8.60 3.21
CA ILE A 199 19.16 -8.04 3.31
C ILE A 199 19.07 -7.07 4.50
N SER A 200 19.62 -7.42 5.66
CA SER A 200 19.59 -6.55 6.84
C SER A 200 20.35 -5.24 6.62
N VAL A 201 21.59 -5.32 6.13
CA VAL A 201 22.48 -4.17 5.96
C VAL A 201 21.98 -3.24 4.85
N VAL A 202 21.31 -3.75 3.82
CA VAL A 202 20.78 -2.93 2.73
C VAL A 202 19.38 -2.41 3.04
N CYS A 203 18.46 -3.26 3.47
CA CYS A 203 17.05 -2.87 3.63
C CYS A 203 16.80 -2.05 4.91
N LEU A 204 17.52 -2.29 5.99
CA LEU A 204 17.29 -1.57 7.25
C LEU A 204 17.61 -0.07 7.15
N PRO A 205 18.73 0.36 6.54
CA PRO A 205 18.95 1.79 6.26
C PRO A 205 17.90 2.38 5.31
N VAL A 206 17.54 1.66 4.24
CA VAL A 206 16.51 2.13 3.29
C VAL A 206 15.16 2.31 3.97
N ALA A 207 14.72 1.35 4.78
CA ALA A 207 13.47 1.45 5.52
C ALA A 207 13.51 2.56 6.58
N THR A 208 14.66 2.77 7.22
CA THR A 208 14.85 3.90 8.15
C THR A 208 14.74 5.22 7.41
N ILE A 209 15.39 5.35 6.25
CA ILE A 209 15.32 6.56 5.41
C ILE A 209 13.89 6.79 4.93
N LEU A 210 13.19 5.77 4.43
CA LEU A 210 11.81 5.89 3.96
C LEU A 210 10.86 6.25 5.10
N LEU A 211 11.02 5.66 6.29
CA LEU A 211 10.24 6.01 7.47
C LEU A 211 10.50 7.45 7.89
N CYS A 212 11.77 7.87 7.90
CA CYS A 212 12.12 9.27 8.14
C CYS A 212 11.48 10.17 7.10
N VAL A 213 11.62 9.89 5.81
CA VAL A 213 10.99 10.67 4.74
C VAL A 213 9.47 10.75 4.93
N LEU A 214 8.79 9.65 5.25
CA LEU A 214 7.34 9.65 5.48
C LEU A 214 6.94 10.52 6.70
N LEU A 215 7.66 10.37 7.82
CA LEU A 215 7.43 11.16 9.04
C LEU A 215 7.77 12.64 8.83
N PHE A 216 8.82 12.93 8.06
CA PHE A 216 9.21 14.29 7.70
C PHE A 216 8.25 14.90 6.67
N TYR A 217 7.75 14.12 5.71
CA TYR A 217 6.81 14.59 4.68
C TYR A 217 5.49 15.02 5.31
N THR A 218 4.96 14.21 6.24
CA THR A 218 3.74 14.55 7.00
C THR A 218 3.90 15.76 7.92
N GLN A 219 5.12 16.08 8.38
CA GLN A 219 5.38 17.26 9.21
C GLN A 219 5.81 18.51 8.44
N LEU A 220 6.32 18.37 7.21
CA LEU A 220 6.77 19.50 6.40
C LEU A 220 5.71 20.01 5.43
N PHE A 221 4.81 19.14 4.95
CA PHE A 221 3.81 19.51 3.94
C PHE A 221 2.38 19.62 4.48
N GLY A 222 2.11 19.09 5.67
CA GLY A 222 0.87 19.40 6.40
C GLY A 222 1.08 20.69 7.18
N GLY A 223 0.45 21.78 6.75
CA GLY A 223 0.55 23.06 7.43
C GLY A 223 0.01 22.97 8.86
N ASN A 224 0.57 23.73 9.80
CA ASN A 224 -0.07 23.89 11.10
C ASN A 224 -1.44 24.53 10.89
N GLN A 225 -2.51 23.75 11.09
CA GLN A 225 -3.87 24.24 10.94
C GLN A 225 -4.15 25.32 11.99
N LEU A 226 -4.34 26.56 11.52
CA LEU A 226 -4.68 27.71 12.36
C LEU A 226 -6.18 27.73 12.67
N GLN A 227 -7.01 27.41 11.67
CA GLN A 227 -8.45 27.48 11.78
C GLN A 227 -9.12 26.52 10.78
N GLN A 228 -10.04 25.69 11.26
CA GLN A 228 -10.93 24.92 10.38
C GLN A 228 -12.07 25.81 9.86
N LEU A 229 -12.37 25.69 8.57
CA LEU A 229 -13.41 26.42 7.85
C LEU A 229 -14.52 25.44 7.47
N ASN A 230 -15.75 25.78 7.84
CA ASN A 230 -16.94 25.03 7.47
C ASN A 230 -17.48 25.50 6.13
N ASN A 231 -18.38 24.71 5.54
CA ASN A 231 -19.04 25.09 4.32
C ASN A 231 -19.81 26.43 4.45
N GLY A 232 -19.50 27.39 3.58
CA GLY A 232 -20.06 28.74 3.57
C GLY A 232 -19.28 29.76 4.37
N ASP A 233 -18.21 29.36 5.08
CA ASP A 233 -17.34 30.30 5.77
C ASP A 233 -16.60 31.19 4.75
N ILE A 234 -16.42 32.46 5.09
CA ILE A 234 -15.71 33.42 4.25
C ILE A 234 -14.31 33.63 4.83
N ALA A 235 -13.30 33.26 4.06
CA ALA A 235 -11.91 33.57 4.36
C ALA A 235 -11.54 34.91 3.72
N SER A 236 -11.15 35.89 4.54
CA SER A 236 -10.69 37.22 4.12
C SER A 236 -9.47 37.66 4.92
N GLN A 237 -8.69 38.59 4.37
CA GLN A 237 -7.54 39.20 5.04
C GLN A 237 -7.82 40.68 5.30
N GLU A 238 -7.62 41.12 6.54
CA GLU A 238 -7.86 42.52 6.93
C GLU A 238 -7.01 43.47 6.07
N GLY A 239 -7.65 44.50 5.50
CA GLY A 239 -6.99 45.49 4.66
C GLY A 239 -6.87 45.15 3.17
N HIS A 240 -7.32 43.96 2.73
CA HIS A 240 -7.25 43.53 1.33
C HIS A 240 -8.65 43.32 0.70
N PRO A 241 -8.87 43.75 -0.55
CA PRO A 241 -10.18 43.78 -1.20
C PRO A 241 -10.56 42.43 -1.85
N PHE A 242 -10.41 41.32 -1.12
CA PHE A 242 -10.80 40.00 -1.61
C PHE A 242 -11.44 39.15 -0.52
N SER A 243 -12.25 38.20 -0.95
CA SER A 243 -12.84 37.16 -0.10
C SER A 243 -12.89 35.83 -0.83
N ILE A 244 -12.82 34.74 -0.07
CA ILE A 244 -12.97 33.37 -0.56
C ILE A 244 -14.10 32.73 0.23
N GLU A 245 -15.23 32.48 -0.42
CA GLU A 245 -16.29 31.65 0.15
C GLU A 245 -15.91 30.18 0.01
N VAL A 246 -15.66 29.52 1.14
CA VAL A 246 -15.29 28.10 1.18
C VAL A 246 -16.52 27.23 0.95
N LYS A 247 -16.37 26.20 0.11
CA LYS A 247 -17.42 25.21 -0.15
C LYS A 247 -16.93 23.81 0.24
N GLY A 248 -17.67 23.19 1.16
CA GLY A 248 -17.32 21.92 1.80
C GLY A 248 -16.73 22.06 3.20
N ASP A 249 -16.79 20.99 4.00
CA ASP A 249 -16.45 20.98 5.44
C ASP A 249 -15.00 20.54 5.72
N HIS A 250 -14.13 20.76 4.73
CA HIS A 250 -12.81 20.10 4.66
C HIS A 250 -11.66 21.07 4.42
N TRP A 251 -11.90 22.37 4.57
CA TRP A 251 -10.84 23.36 4.39
C TRP A 251 -10.33 23.85 5.73
N ALA A 252 -9.03 24.12 5.79
CA ALA A 252 -8.41 24.76 6.93
C ALA A 252 -7.53 25.91 6.44
N ARG A 253 -7.49 26.99 7.21
CA ARG A 253 -6.45 28.01 7.09
C ARG A 253 -5.18 27.48 7.75
N VAL A 254 -4.07 27.57 7.05
CA VAL A 254 -2.76 27.11 7.52
C VAL A 254 -1.78 28.28 7.69
N GLU A 255 -0.67 28.04 8.38
CA GLU A 255 0.41 29.01 8.52
C GLU A 255 1.00 29.38 7.15
N ILE A 256 1.34 30.66 6.98
CA ILE A 256 2.03 31.14 5.79
C ILE A 256 3.40 30.48 5.69
N GLY A 257 3.73 29.93 4.52
CA GLY A 257 4.93 29.14 4.29
C GLY A 257 4.70 27.63 4.26
N SER A 258 3.44 27.17 4.38
CA SER A 258 3.10 25.74 4.26
C SER A 258 3.13 25.28 2.79
N HIS A 259 2.64 26.14 1.90
CA HIS A 259 2.61 25.91 0.45
C HIS A 259 3.30 27.02 -0.35
N SER A 260 3.72 28.12 0.29
CA SER A 260 4.47 29.22 -0.34
C SER A 260 5.86 29.41 0.26
N ASP A 261 6.65 30.31 -0.33
CA ASP A 261 7.95 30.75 0.18
C ASP A 261 7.84 31.78 1.32
N GLY A 262 6.64 32.01 1.83
CA GLY A 262 6.35 32.99 2.88
C GLY A 262 5.85 34.34 2.36
N THR A 263 5.71 34.50 1.03
CA THR A 263 5.23 35.75 0.41
C THR A 263 3.70 35.84 0.29
N ALA A 264 2.98 34.77 0.62
CA ALA A 264 1.53 34.72 0.53
C ALA A 264 0.83 35.58 1.59
N LEU A 265 -0.39 36.03 1.27
CA LEU A 265 -1.30 36.69 2.23
C LEU A 265 -2.15 35.68 3.00
N MET A 266 -2.45 34.55 2.39
CA MET A 266 -3.32 33.52 2.94
C MET A 266 -3.03 32.19 2.27
N GLU A 267 -3.09 31.11 3.06
CA GLU A 267 -2.99 29.74 2.58
C GLU A 267 -4.15 28.93 3.16
N LEU A 268 -4.79 28.16 2.28
CA LEU A 268 -5.87 27.23 2.61
C LEU A 268 -5.48 25.83 2.15
N GLU A 269 -5.75 24.83 2.98
CA GLU A 269 -5.49 23.42 2.71
C GLU A 269 -6.81 22.64 2.76
N GLY A 270 -7.04 21.77 1.78
CA GLY A 270 -8.19 20.86 1.72
C GLY A 270 -7.87 19.51 2.37
N ALA A 271 -8.89 18.80 2.88
CA ALA A 271 -8.69 17.54 3.57
C ALA A 271 -8.38 16.37 2.61
N ASN A 272 -7.44 15.52 3.00
CA ASN A 272 -7.14 14.20 2.41
C ASN A 272 -6.66 14.17 0.95
N THR A 273 -6.39 15.32 0.34
CA THR A 273 -5.77 15.43 -0.99
C THR A 273 -4.73 16.53 -0.94
N ASP A 274 -3.71 16.51 -1.83
CA ASP A 274 -2.78 17.63 -1.99
C ASP A 274 -3.51 18.76 -2.74
N ALA A 275 -4.55 19.28 -2.08
CA ALA A 275 -5.43 20.34 -2.53
C ALA A 275 -5.17 21.57 -1.67
N TYR A 276 -4.71 22.66 -2.28
CA TYR A 276 -4.46 23.88 -1.54
C TYR A 276 -4.75 25.11 -2.40
N PHE A 277 -4.95 26.23 -1.72
CA PHE A 277 -5.02 27.55 -2.31
C PHE A 277 -4.04 28.50 -1.61
N VAL A 278 -3.38 29.34 -2.38
CA VAL A 278 -2.46 30.38 -1.92
C VAL A 278 -2.88 31.71 -2.55
N VAL A 279 -3.00 32.74 -1.72
CA VAL A 279 -3.29 34.10 -2.19
C VAL A 279 -2.00 34.91 -2.27
N PHE A 280 -1.65 35.33 -3.47
CA PHE A 280 -0.49 36.19 -3.74
C PHE A 280 -0.91 37.63 -4.05
N PRO A 281 -0.28 38.63 -3.41
CA PRO A 281 -0.42 40.02 -3.80
C PRO A 281 0.61 40.36 -4.89
N HIS A 282 0.13 40.96 -5.97
CA HIS A 282 0.96 41.47 -7.05
C HIS A 282 0.83 43.00 -7.11
N GLY A 283 1.96 43.69 -7.30
CA GLY A 283 1.99 45.14 -7.37
C GLY A 283 1.28 45.70 -8.62
N LYS A 284 1.08 47.03 -8.65
CA LYS A 284 0.42 47.72 -9.77
C LYS A 284 1.18 47.65 -11.11
N GLU A 285 2.47 47.32 -11.06
CA GLU A 285 3.31 47.15 -12.25
C GLU A 285 3.11 45.78 -12.91
N SER A 286 2.45 44.83 -12.22
CA SER A 286 2.15 43.51 -12.75
C SER A 286 0.94 43.57 -13.68
N SER A 287 0.92 42.71 -14.70
CA SER A 287 -0.27 42.53 -15.56
C SER A 287 -0.86 41.13 -15.43
N LEU A 288 -2.15 40.99 -15.71
CA LEU A 288 -2.84 39.70 -15.78
C LEU A 288 -2.15 38.75 -16.79
N ASP A 289 -1.67 39.29 -17.91
CA ASP A 289 -0.93 38.53 -18.94
C ASP A 289 0.37 37.93 -18.37
N GLN A 290 1.12 38.71 -17.58
CA GLN A 290 2.37 38.25 -16.99
C GLN A 290 2.14 37.14 -15.98
N ILE A 291 1.11 37.26 -15.15
CA ILE A 291 0.75 36.26 -14.14
C ILE A 291 0.31 34.96 -14.84
N SER A 292 -0.60 35.04 -15.82
CA SER A 292 -1.05 33.87 -16.60
C SER A 292 0.12 33.19 -17.34
N ALA A 293 1.02 33.96 -17.94
CA ALA A 293 2.18 33.43 -18.66
C ALA A 293 3.15 32.72 -17.71
N PHE A 294 3.46 33.33 -16.56
CA PHE A 294 4.32 32.75 -15.54
C PHE A 294 3.77 31.41 -15.04
N ARG A 295 2.48 31.35 -14.67
CA ARG A 295 1.85 30.11 -14.19
C ARG A 295 1.75 29.03 -15.25
N THR A 296 1.57 29.42 -16.52
CA THR A 296 1.59 28.47 -17.64
C THR A 296 2.98 27.84 -17.81
N GLU A 297 4.04 28.64 -17.73
CA GLU A 297 5.42 28.17 -17.81
C GLU A 297 5.75 27.24 -16.62
N GLU A 298 5.41 27.67 -15.40
CA GLU A 298 5.59 26.89 -14.17
C GLU A 298 4.90 25.52 -14.25
N ALA A 299 3.60 25.49 -14.61
CA ALA A 299 2.86 24.24 -14.75
C ALA A 299 3.40 23.32 -15.86
N SER A 300 3.98 23.89 -16.92
CA SER A 300 4.61 23.13 -18.00
C SER A 300 5.98 22.55 -17.61
N ALA A 301 6.69 23.20 -16.70
CA ALA A 301 7.97 22.75 -16.17
C ALA A 301 7.79 21.65 -15.11
N GLU A 302 6.73 21.73 -14.31
CA GLU A 302 6.50 20.80 -13.21
C GLU A 302 5.72 19.53 -13.61
N PHE A 303 4.71 19.67 -14.48
CA PHE A 303 3.79 18.57 -14.79
C PHE A 303 3.98 18.00 -16.20
N MET A 304 3.68 16.71 -16.35
CA MET A 304 3.69 16.04 -17.65
C MET A 304 2.33 16.18 -18.34
N GLN A 305 2.36 16.36 -19.68
CA GLN A 305 1.18 16.46 -20.54
C GLN A 305 0.27 17.65 -20.22
N THR A 306 0.88 18.77 -19.82
CA THR A 306 0.17 19.98 -19.40
C THR A 306 -0.61 20.62 -20.56
N SER A 307 -1.88 20.91 -20.31
CA SER A 307 -2.77 21.64 -21.22
C SER A 307 -3.47 22.75 -20.45
N CYS A 308 -3.19 23.99 -20.82
CA CYS A 308 -3.72 25.18 -20.15
C CYS A 308 -4.82 25.88 -20.97
N LYS A 309 -5.81 26.44 -20.28
CA LYS A 309 -6.87 27.27 -20.83
C LYS A 309 -7.00 28.52 -19.98
N GLU A 310 -7.02 29.67 -20.64
CA GLU A 310 -7.26 30.97 -20.00
C GLU A 310 -8.62 31.50 -20.43
N ASN A 311 -9.35 32.08 -19.48
CA ASN A 311 -10.58 32.81 -19.70
C ASN A 311 -10.52 34.15 -18.96
N ARG A 312 -11.17 35.18 -19.52
CA ARG A 312 -11.29 36.49 -18.87
C ARG A 312 -12.73 36.92 -18.85
N GLU A 313 -13.13 37.45 -17.70
CA GLU A 313 -14.47 37.96 -17.50
C GLU A 313 -14.42 39.33 -16.84
N PHE A 314 -15.33 40.20 -17.29
CA PHE A 314 -15.59 41.46 -16.61
C PHE A 314 -16.51 41.17 -15.45
N LEU A 315 -16.11 41.61 -14.26
CA LEU A 315 -16.97 41.58 -13.09
C LEU A 315 -17.88 42.82 -13.13
N ASP A 316 -19.19 42.59 -13.11
CA ASP A 316 -20.18 43.67 -12.98
C ASP A 316 -20.06 44.28 -11.58
N GLY A 317 -19.25 45.34 -11.47
CA GLY A 317 -19.19 46.20 -10.31
C GLY A 317 -20.45 47.05 -10.26
N GLY A 318 -21.37 46.70 -9.36
CA GLY A 318 -22.60 47.48 -9.17
C GLY A 318 -22.31 48.97 -8.96
N ASP A 319 -22.99 49.81 -9.75
CA ASP A 319 -23.13 51.28 -9.80
C ASP A 319 -21.99 52.25 -9.43
N HIS A 320 -20.90 51.85 -8.76
CA HIS A 320 -19.81 52.74 -8.39
C HIS A 320 -18.43 52.08 -8.62
N THR A 321 -17.69 52.69 -9.55
CA THR A 321 -16.23 52.61 -9.78
C THR A 321 -15.63 51.30 -10.28
N GLY A 322 -15.42 51.24 -11.61
CA GLY A 322 -14.41 50.41 -12.27
C GLY A 322 -14.89 49.03 -12.71
N SER A 323 -14.76 48.71 -13.99
CA SER A 323 -14.88 47.33 -14.48
C SER A 323 -13.66 46.55 -13.98
N GLN A 324 -13.84 45.77 -12.90
CA GLN A 324 -12.79 44.85 -12.46
C GLN A 324 -12.70 43.69 -13.46
N ILE A 325 -11.48 43.36 -13.88
CA ILE A 325 -11.23 42.24 -14.78
C ILE A 325 -10.74 41.08 -13.92
N MET A 326 -11.34 39.91 -14.14
CA MET A 326 -10.84 38.66 -13.58
C MET A 326 -10.30 37.78 -14.71
N ALA A 327 -9.05 37.36 -14.57
CA ALA A 327 -8.45 36.32 -15.39
C ALA A 327 -8.50 34.99 -14.64
N SER A 328 -8.87 33.91 -15.32
CA SER A 328 -8.89 32.55 -14.79
C SER A 328 -8.10 31.64 -15.72
N LEU A 329 -7.00 31.09 -15.22
CA LEU A 329 -6.17 30.10 -15.87
C LEU A 329 -6.43 28.73 -15.24
N THR A 330 -6.60 27.72 -16.07
CA THR A 330 -6.74 26.33 -15.65
C THR A 330 -5.79 25.46 -16.45
N CYS A 331 -4.88 24.78 -15.77
CA CYS A 331 -3.91 23.86 -16.35
C CYS A 331 -4.18 22.44 -15.86
N GLU A 332 -4.40 21.51 -16.78
CA GLU A 332 -4.56 20.09 -16.48
C GLU A 332 -3.29 19.33 -16.88
N GLY A 333 -2.85 18.39 -16.04
CA GLY A 333 -1.65 17.60 -16.30
C GLY A 333 -1.59 16.31 -15.48
N SER A 334 -0.38 15.77 -15.36
CA SER A 334 -0.12 14.57 -14.57
C SER A 334 1.22 14.64 -13.83
N LEU A 335 1.23 14.11 -12.60
CA LEU A 335 2.42 14.00 -11.75
C LEU A 335 2.47 12.59 -11.16
N LEU A 336 3.56 11.86 -11.42
CA LEU A 336 3.77 10.48 -10.92
C LEU A 336 2.59 9.52 -11.20
N GLY A 337 1.82 9.75 -12.27
CA GLY A 337 0.65 8.94 -12.65
C GLY A 337 -0.70 9.41 -12.07
N ASN A 338 -0.68 10.37 -11.14
CA ASN A 338 -1.86 11.06 -10.61
C ASN A 338 -2.31 12.18 -11.56
N LYS A 339 -3.59 12.54 -11.48
CA LYS A 339 -4.11 13.70 -12.20
C LYS A 339 -3.82 14.97 -11.40
N VAL A 340 -3.42 16.02 -12.11
CA VAL A 340 -3.14 17.33 -11.54
C VAL A 340 -4.04 18.35 -12.20
N LEU A 341 -4.61 19.22 -11.38
CA LEU A 341 -5.23 20.47 -11.81
C LEU A 341 -4.51 21.61 -11.09
N VAL A 342 -4.08 22.61 -11.85
CA VAL A 342 -3.62 23.89 -11.31
C VAL A 342 -4.55 24.98 -11.81
N THR A 343 -4.95 25.86 -10.91
CA THR A 343 -5.77 27.02 -11.24
C THR A 343 -5.11 28.30 -10.75
N SER A 344 -5.27 29.38 -11.51
CA SER A 344 -4.90 30.73 -11.08
C SER A 344 -6.05 31.65 -11.42
N ARG A 345 -6.66 32.26 -10.40
CA ARG A 345 -7.67 33.31 -10.57
C ARG A 345 -7.12 34.62 -10.08
N SER A 346 -6.98 35.58 -10.98
CA SER A 346 -6.41 36.89 -10.68
C SER A 346 -7.46 37.98 -10.84
N ILE A 347 -7.61 38.82 -9.82
CA ILE A 347 -8.54 39.96 -9.80
C ILE A 347 -7.72 41.25 -9.81
N GLU A 348 -7.98 42.10 -10.79
CA GLU A 348 -7.39 43.44 -10.87
C GLU A 348 -8.19 44.45 -10.03
N THR A 349 -7.49 45.16 -9.14
CA THR A 349 -8.08 46.14 -8.21
C THR A 349 -7.27 47.45 -8.21
N ASP A 350 -7.81 48.50 -7.60
CA ASP A 350 -7.09 49.77 -7.43
C ASP A 350 -5.79 49.66 -6.61
N GLN A 351 -5.62 48.57 -5.85
CA GLN A 351 -4.43 48.33 -5.03
C GLN A 351 -3.35 47.48 -5.74
N GLY A 352 -3.68 46.88 -6.89
CA GLY A 352 -2.86 45.89 -7.57
C GLY A 352 -3.67 44.66 -7.95
N ILE A 353 -2.99 43.56 -8.27
CA ILE A 353 -3.62 42.31 -8.65
C ILE A 353 -3.54 41.34 -7.47
N TYR A 354 -4.64 40.67 -7.16
CA TYR A 354 -4.66 39.58 -6.19
C TYR A 354 -4.89 38.26 -6.93
N GLU A 355 -3.97 37.32 -6.76
CA GLU A 355 -4.03 35.99 -7.37
C GLU A 355 -4.40 34.94 -6.32
N LEU A 356 -5.46 34.18 -6.58
CA LEU A 356 -5.69 32.89 -5.95
C LEU A 356 -5.07 31.81 -6.84
N TYR A 357 -3.88 31.33 -6.45
CA TYR A 357 -3.28 30.15 -7.03
C TYR A 357 -3.78 28.91 -6.29
N GLY A 358 -4.07 27.83 -7.00
CA GLY A 358 -4.42 26.57 -6.37
C GLY A 358 -3.91 25.38 -7.14
N GLN A 359 -3.77 24.28 -6.42
CA GLN A 359 -3.38 22.99 -6.95
C GLN A 359 -4.26 21.90 -6.35
N LEU A 360 -4.60 20.91 -7.17
CA LEU A 360 -5.24 19.67 -6.76
C LEU A 360 -4.49 18.50 -7.40
N ILE A 361 -3.88 17.66 -6.57
CA ILE A 361 -3.35 16.36 -6.99
C ILE A 361 -4.19 15.26 -6.35
N ALA A 362 -4.74 14.38 -7.18
CA ALA A 362 -5.47 13.22 -6.71
C ALA A 362 -5.31 12.01 -7.63
N THR A 363 -5.59 10.83 -7.07
CA THR A 363 -5.66 9.60 -7.85
C THR A 363 -6.79 9.70 -8.89
N LYS A 364 -6.71 8.91 -9.96
CA LYS A 364 -7.77 8.93 -11.00
C LYS A 364 -9.16 8.60 -10.47
N ALA A 365 -9.26 7.83 -9.38
CA ALA A 365 -10.53 7.45 -8.76
C ALA A 365 -11.16 8.63 -8.01
N ASP A 366 -10.34 9.36 -7.25
CA ASP A 366 -10.81 10.41 -6.33
C ASP A 366 -10.86 11.79 -6.97
N PHE A 367 -10.18 11.96 -8.10
CA PHE A 367 -10.07 13.24 -8.79
C PHE A 367 -11.44 13.84 -9.10
N ALA A 368 -12.40 13.06 -9.61
CA ALA A 368 -13.71 13.59 -9.98
C ALA A 368 -14.52 14.10 -8.77
N HIS A 369 -14.39 13.44 -7.62
CA HIS A 369 -15.06 13.87 -6.39
C HIS A 369 -14.40 15.15 -5.84
N SER A 370 -13.07 15.12 -5.70
CA SER A 370 -12.28 16.22 -5.14
C SER A 370 -12.31 17.47 -6.02
N LEU A 371 -12.43 17.29 -7.33
CA LEU A 371 -12.52 18.36 -8.32
C LEU A 371 -13.74 19.26 -8.09
N ALA A 372 -14.89 18.69 -7.73
CA ALA A 372 -16.11 19.45 -7.54
C ALA A 372 -15.99 20.42 -6.36
N ASP A 373 -15.51 19.92 -5.22
CA ASP A 373 -15.31 20.71 -4.00
C ASP A 373 -14.22 21.78 -4.23
N TYR A 374 -13.10 21.38 -4.84
CA TYR A 374 -12.01 22.29 -5.22
C TYR A 374 -12.49 23.45 -6.10
N GLN A 375 -13.13 23.16 -7.24
CA GLN A 375 -13.61 24.18 -8.18
C GLN A 375 -14.71 25.07 -7.58
N SER A 376 -15.51 24.52 -6.66
CA SER A 376 -16.55 25.30 -5.99
C SER A 376 -15.97 26.34 -5.03
N THR A 377 -14.90 25.98 -4.30
CA THR A 377 -14.16 26.91 -3.43
C THR A 377 -13.34 27.91 -4.25
N GLU A 378 -12.69 27.47 -5.33
CA GLU A 378 -12.00 28.34 -6.29
C GLU A 378 -12.93 29.44 -6.84
N LYS A 379 -14.19 29.10 -7.12
CA LYS A 379 -15.24 30.05 -7.57
C LYS A 379 -15.76 30.96 -6.47
N GLY A 380 -15.45 30.66 -5.22
CA GLY A 380 -15.72 31.52 -4.07
C GLY A 380 -14.81 32.75 -4.01
N PHE A 381 -13.71 32.78 -4.78
CA PHE A 381 -12.81 33.93 -4.83
C PHE A 381 -13.42 35.11 -5.56
N ARG A 382 -13.64 36.21 -4.84
CA ARG A 382 -14.34 37.40 -5.34
C ARG A 382 -13.75 38.68 -4.76
N PRO A 383 -13.88 39.80 -5.47
CA PRO A 383 -13.61 41.11 -4.89
C PRO A 383 -14.59 41.40 -3.75
N LEU A 384 -14.16 42.20 -2.77
CA LEU A 384 -15.01 42.72 -1.69
C LEU A 384 -15.77 43.98 -2.09
#